data_AF-A0A1Q6T2V1-F1
#
_entry.id   AF-A0A1Q6T2V1-F1
#
_cell.length_a   1.000
_cell.length_b   1.000
_cell.length_c   1.000
_cell.angle_alpha   90.00
_cell.angle_beta   90.00
_cell.angle_gamma   90.00
#
_symmetry.space_group_name_H-M   'P 1'
#
loop_
_entity.id
_entity.type
_entity.pdbx_description
1 polymer ?
#
loop_
_entity_poly.entity_id
_entity_poly.type
_entity_poly.pdbx_seq_one_letter_code
_entity_poly.pdbx_strand_id
1 'polypeptide(L)'
;MAFYKDNFDNIMSRLKNIKIQSTDIFLRFREEIVHKTSTVTVFVNNHREAVLKALIPAVIIVAGFYACSTSQKKIEQNMKDIFELSKEIRSYYADKPDYWGLSTKYLIANNVLSQRYIHGNKIILDGGLNVLVGSGEKAETVMPRVSTFDIVAPGLNKAQCISYAERILSEEELVVVEQITIVNSSGTYLFSWGGENPLPVKKYASKSFCADTGNTVVWSIK
;
A
#
# COMPACT_ATOMS: atom_id res chain seq x y z
N MET A 1 -54.05 46.93 -29.74
CA MET A 1 -53.94 45.97 -28.62
C MET A 1 -54.03 44.49 -29.03
N ALA A 2 -54.05 44.14 -30.34
CA ALA A 2 -54.14 42.74 -30.79
C ALA A 2 -52.80 41.97 -30.73
N PHE A 3 -51.66 42.66 -30.76
CA PHE A 3 -50.32 42.05 -30.86
C PHE A 3 -49.85 41.28 -29.60
N TYR A 4 -50.50 41.48 -28.45
CA TYR A 4 -50.07 40.88 -27.18
C TYR A 4 -50.74 39.53 -26.88
N LYS A 5 -51.92 39.26 -27.47
CA LYS A 5 -52.71 38.05 -27.21
C LYS A 5 -52.19 36.84 -27.99
N ASP A 6 -51.89 37.05 -29.28
CA ASP A 6 -51.40 35.98 -30.16
C ASP A 6 -50.02 35.44 -29.73
N ASN A 7 -49.19 36.29 -29.12
CA ASN A 7 -47.88 35.88 -28.63
C ASN A 7 -47.99 35.02 -27.34
N PHE A 8 -48.96 35.32 -26.47
CA PHE A 8 -49.17 34.57 -25.23
C PHE A 8 -49.77 33.18 -25.50
N ASP A 9 -50.72 33.08 -26.43
CA ASP A 9 -51.33 31.80 -26.81
C ASP A 9 -50.32 30.86 -27.52
N ASN A 10 -49.40 31.43 -28.31
CA ASN A 10 -48.29 30.68 -28.91
C ASN A 10 -47.30 30.15 -27.86
N ILE A 11 -46.95 30.97 -26.86
CA ILE A 11 -46.09 30.56 -25.73
C ILE A 11 -46.78 29.47 -24.90
N MET A 12 -48.07 29.61 -24.58
CA MET A 12 -48.82 28.62 -23.79
C MET A 12 -49.01 27.29 -24.55
N SER A 13 -49.21 27.34 -25.86
CA SER A 13 -49.25 26.16 -26.73
C SER A 13 -47.91 25.41 -26.75
N ARG A 14 -46.79 26.14 -26.89
CA ARG A 14 -45.44 25.57 -26.83
C ARG A 14 -45.12 24.96 -25.47
N LEU A 15 -45.49 25.63 -24.37
CA LEU A 15 -45.29 25.10 -23.01
C LEU A 15 -46.12 23.83 -22.75
N LYS A 16 -47.36 23.75 -23.25
CA LYS A 16 -48.18 22.52 -23.18
C LYS A 16 -47.53 21.37 -23.96
N ASN A 17 -47.06 21.62 -25.19
CA ASN A 17 -46.40 20.60 -26.00
C ASN A 17 -45.09 20.11 -25.35
N ILE A 18 -44.28 21.00 -24.78
CA ILE A 18 -43.06 20.62 -24.04
C ILE A 18 -43.41 19.74 -22.84
N LYS A 19 -44.48 20.07 -22.10
CA LYS A 19 -44.94 19.28 -20.95
C LYS A 19 -45.40 17.88 -21.37
N ILE A 20 -46.18 17.77 -22.44
CA ILE A 20 -46.68 16.49 -22.97
C ILE A 20 -45.51 15.61 -23.48
N GLN A 21 -44.58 16.21 -24.23
CA GLN A 21 -43.42 15.51 -24.75
C GLN A 21 -42.49 15.02 -23.62
N SER A 22 -42.32 15.80 -22.55
CA SER A 22 -41.54 15.40 -21.37
C SER A 22 -42.18 14.22 -20.63
N THR A 23 -43.51 14.18 -20.51
CA THR A 23 -44.23 13.08 -19.86
C THR A 23 -44.15 11.78 -20.66
N ASP A 24 -44.22 11.85 -22.00
CA ASP A 24 -44.07 10.67 -22.85
C ASP A 24 -42.64 10.10 -22.82
N ILE A 25 -41.62 10.96 -22.77
CA ILE A 25 -40.23 10.51 -22.63
C ILE A 25 -40.01 9.81 -21.28
N PHE A 26 -40.58 10.37 -20.20
CA PHE A 26 -40.46 9.79 -18.86
C PHE A 26 -41.18 8.44 -18.76
N LEU A 27 -42.34 8.30 -19.39
CA LEU A 27 -43.10 7.05 -19.43
C LEU A 27 -42.36 5.97 -20.22
N ARG A 28 -41.79 6.31 -21.40
CA ARG A 28 -40.96 5.36 -22.17
C ARG A 28 -39.71 4.92 -21.43
N PHE A 29 -39.00 5.84 -20.77
CA PHE A 29 -37.84 5.50 -19.93
C PHE A 29 -38.23 4.59 -18.77
N ARG A 30 -39.38 4.85 -18.13
CA ARG A 30 -39.89 4.01 -17.05
C ARG A 30 -40.22 2.60 -17.54
N GLU A 31 -40.90 2.47 -18.69
CA GLU A 31 -41.21 1.17 -19.28
C GLU A 31 -39.96 0.39 -19.68
N GLU A 32 -38.95 1.07 -20.23
CA GLU A 32 -37.68 0.43 -20.62
C GLU A 32 -36.88 -0.06 -19.40
N ILE A 33 -36.86 0.72 -18.31
CA ILE A 33 -36.25 0.33 -17.03
C ILE A 33 -37.03 -0.83 -16.38
N VAL A 34 -38.36 -0.78 -16.37
CA VAL A 34 -39.22 -1.85 -15.81
C VAL A 34 -39.07 -3.14 -16.61
N HIS A 35 -39.00 -3.06 -17.94
CA HIS A 35 -38.82 -4.24 -18.78
C HIS A 35 -37.44 -4.88 -18.55
N LYS A 36 -36.36 -4.08 -18.53
CA LYS A 36 -34.99 -4.56 -18.24
C LYS A 36 -34.86 -5.16 -16.85
N THR A 37 -35.45 -4.53 -15.84
CA THR A 37 -35.45 -5.07 -14.47
C THR A 37 -36.24 -6.37 -14.39
N SER A 38 -37.38 -6.48 -15.08
CA SER A 38 -38.18 -7.72 -15.11
C SER A 38 -37.43 -8.89 -15.76
N THR A 39 -36.73 -8.65 -16.89
CA THR A 39 -35.96 -9.70 -17.59
C THR A 39 -34.77 -10.18 -16.76
N VAL A 40 -34.11 -9.27 -16.03
CA VAL A 40 -33.03 -9.62 -15.09
C VAL A 40 -33.58 -10.45 -13.92
N THR A 41 -34.71 -10.06 -13.32
CA THR A 41 -35.32 -10.86 -12.23
C THR A 41 -35.80 -12.23 -12.67
N VAL A 42 -36.37 -12.35 -13.88
CA VAL A 42 -36.82 -13.64 -14.43
C VAL A 42 -35.62 -14.55 -14.73
N PHE A 43 -34.54 -13.99 -15.30
CA PHE A 43 -33.31 -14.75 -15.56
C PHE A 43 -32.65 -15.25 -14.26
N VAL A 44 -32.56 -14.39 -13.24
CA VAL A 44 -32.00 -14.73 -11.91
C VAL A 44 -32.85 -15.78 -11.20
N ASN A 45 -34.18 -15.73 -11.31
CA ASN A 45 -35.05 -16.74 -10.72
C ASN A 45 -34.97 -18.09 -11.47
N ASN A 46 -34.93 -18.09 -12.80
CA ASN A 46 -34.84 -19.33 -13.59
C ASN A 46 -33.47 -20.03 -13.46
N HIS A 47 -32.40 -19.29 -13.17
CA HIS A 47 -31.05 -19.85 -13.00
C HIS A 47 -30.53 -19.68 -11.57
N ARG A 48 -31.43 -19.57 -10.58
CA ARG A 48 -31.11 -19.23 -9.18
C ARG A 48 -30.01 -20.09 -8.58
N GLU A 49 -30.09 -21.41 -8.80
CA GLU A 49 -29.07 -22.39 -8.38
C GLU A 49 -27.70 -22.11 -9.01
N ALA A 50 -27.65 -21.80 -10.31
CA ALA A 50 -26.40 -21.53 -11.04
C ALA A 50 -25.81 -20.16 -10.67
N VAL A 51 -26.66 -19.14 -10.47
CA VAL A 51 -26.25 -17.80 -10.04
C VAL A 51 -25.70 -17.81 -8.61
N LEU A 52 -26.36 -18.51 -7.68
CA LEU A 52 -25.85 -18.68 -6.31
C LEU A 52 -24.52 -19.45 -6.28
N LYS A 53 -24.38 -20.51 -7.09
CA LYS A 53 -23.13 -21.28 -7.20
C LYS A 53 -21.99 -20.48 -7.84
N ALA A 54 -22.28 -19.53 -8.72
CA ALA A 54 -21.28 -18.63 -9.32
C ALA A 54 -20.94 -17.41 -8.44
N LEU A 55 -21.87 -16.95 -7.59
CA LEU A 55 -21.67 -15.79 -6.71
C LEU A 55 -20.62 -16.06 -5.63
N ILE A 56 -20.65 -17.23 -4.99
CA ILE A 56 -19.68 -17.58 -3.93
C ILE A 56 -18.22 -17.51 -4.43
N PRO A 57 -17.82 -18.18 -5.52
CA PRO A 57 -16.45 -18.08 -6.02
C PRO A 57 -16.12 -16.67 -6.52
N ALA A 58 -17.06 -15.95 -7.13
CA ALA A 58 -16.84 -14.55 -7.56
C ALA A 58 -16.56 -13.62 -6.36
N VAL A 59 -17.32 -13.76 -5.27
CA VAL A 59 -17.10 -12.99 -4.04
C VAL A 59 -15.76 -13.33 -3.40
N ILE A 60 -15.35 -14.61 -3.39
CA ILE A 60 -14.03 -15.03 -2.91
C ILE A 60 -12.91 -14.43 -3.76
N ILE A 61 -13.05 -14.42 -5.09
CA ILE A 61 -12.07 -13.83 -6.01
C ILE A 61 -11.95 -12.32 -5.77
N VAL A 62 -13.07 -11.60 -5.67
CA VAL A 62 -13.08 -10.15 -5.43
C VAL A 62 -12.51 -9.82 -4.04
N ALA A 63 -12.92 -10.55 -3.00
CA ALA A 63 -12.39 -10.38 -1.66
C ALA A 63 -10.88 -10.68 -1.59
N GLY A 64 -10.43 -11.74 -2.27
CA GLY A 64 -9.03 -12.11 -2.39
C GLY A 64 -8.21 -11.04 -3.13
N PHE A 65 -8.73 -10.51 -4.24
CA PHE A 65 -8.10 -9.42 -4.97
C PHE A 65 -7.99 -8.15 -4.12
N TYR A 66 -9.05 -7.79 -3.40
CA TYR A 66 -9.06 -6.62 -2.54
C TYR A 66 -8.09 -6.77 -1.35
N ALA A 67 -8.06 -7.94 -0.71
CA ALA A 67 -7.12 -8.24 0.36
C ALA A 67 -5.66 -8.21 -0.13
N CYS A 68 -5.38 -8.74 -1.32
CA CYS A 68 -4.04 -8.73 -1.91
C CYS A 68 -3.61 -7.31 -2.30
N SER A 69 -4.51 -6.54 -2.92
CA SER A 69 -4.27 -5.13 -3.31
C SER A 69 -3.96 -4.24 -2.10
N THR A 70 -4.74 -4.37 -1.02
CA THR A 70 -4.52 -3.58 0.21
C THR A 70 -3.21 -3.96 0.89
N SER A 71 -2.82 -5.24 0.88
CA SER A 71 -1.53 -5.68 1.42
C SER A 71 -0.36 -5.11 0.63
N GLN A 72 -0.41 -5.11 -0.70
CA GLN A 72 0.63 -4.55 -1.56
C GLN A 72 0.76 -3.04 -1.33
N LYS A 73 -0.36 -2.32 -1.24
CA LYS A 73 -0.35 -0.88 -0.94
C LYS A 73 0.31 -0.56 0.39
N LYS A 74 0.07 -1.37 1.44
CA LYS A 74 0.71 -1.20 2.76
C LYS A 74 2.22 -1.43 2.68
N ILE A 75 2.67 -2.46 1.98
CA ILE A 75 4.11 -2.75 1.79
C ILE A 75 4.77 -1.58 1.04
N GLU A 76 4.16 -1.10 -0.04
CA GLU A 76 4.70 0.02 -0.80
C GLU A 76 4.80 1.29 0.04
N GLN A 77 3.78 1.59 0.84
CA GLN A 77 3.81 2.72 1.77
C GLN A 77 4.93 2.55 2.81
N ASN A 78 5.00 1.40 3.49
CA ASN A 78 6.04 1.13 4.48
C ASN A 78 7.45 1.27 3.88
N MET A 79 7.66 0.83 2.64
CA MET A 79 8.96 0.98 1.99
C MET A 79 9.30 2.45 1.71
N LYS A 80 8.33 3.27 1.30
CA LYS A 80 8.52 4.73 1.18
C LYS A 80 8.89 5.34 2.53
N ASP A 81 8.17 4.96 3.57
CA ASP A 81 8.40 5.47 4.93
C ASP A 81 9.78 5.06 5.46
N ILE A 82 10.28 3.85 5.15
CA ILE A 82 11.64 3.40 5.50
C ILE A 82 12.69 4.36 4.93
N PHE A 83 12.55 4.74 3.66
CA PHE A 83 13.52 5.64 3.01
C PHE A 83 13.36 7.09 3.41
N GLU A 84 12.14 7.52 3.73
CA GLU A 84 11.92 8.84 4.30
C GLU A 84 12.50 8.95 5.71
N LEU A 85 12.27 7.93 6.55
CA LEU A 85 12.86 7.80 7.87
C LEU A 85 14.39 7.75 7.80
N SER A 86 14.95 7.00 6.85
CA SER A 86 16.40 6.95 6.67
C SER A 86 16.96 8.31 6.27
N LYS A 87 16.25 9.08 5.44
CA LYS A 87 16.63 10.45 5.09
C LYS A 87 16.58 11.40 6.30
N GLU A 88 15.57 11.31 7.15
CA GLU A 88 15.49 12.10 8.39
C GLU A 88 16.69 11.83 9.31
N ILE A 89 17.05 10.54 9.50
CA ILE A 89 18.23 10.16 10.30
C ILE A 89 19.51 10.69 9.68
N ARG A 90 19.72 10.47 8.37
CA ARG A 90 20.92 10.93 7.66
C ARG A 90 21.06 12.45 7.73
N SER A 91 19.95 13.18 7.61
CA SER A 91 19.94 14.63 7.76
C SER A 91 20.32 15.06 9.17
N TYR A 92 19.87 14.35 10.21
CA TYR A 92 20.20 14.65 11.60
C TYR A 92 21.67 14.34 11.95
N TYR A 93 22.28 13.37 11.26
CA TYR A 93 23.67 12.96 11.45
C TYR A 93 24.63 13.55 10.40
N ALA A 94 24.17 14.46 9.52
CA ALA A 94 24.96 14.96 8.39
C ALA A 94 26.29 15.64 8.80
N ASP A 95 26.29 16.34 9.94
CA ASP A 95 27.47 17.04 10.48
C ASP A 95 28.26 16.19 11.49
N LYS A 96 27.91 14.90 11.64
CA LYS A 96 28.56 13.97 12.57
C LYS A 96 29.46 13.00 11.81
N PRO A 97 30.59 12.56 12.40
CA PRO A 97 31.52 11.67 11.73
C PRO A 97 30.98 10.24 11.55
N ASP A 98 30.00 9.84 12.37
CA ASP A 98 29.42 8.50 12.40
C ASP A 98 28.00 8.54 13.00
N TYR A 99 27.32 7.38 13.01
CA TYR A 99 26.00 7.23 13.62
C TYR A 99 26.06 6.86 15.12
N TRP A 100 27.16 7.16 15.81
CA TRP A 100 27.35 6.74 17.20
C TRP A 100 26.17 7.16 18.10
N GLY A 101 25.71 6.21 18.93
CA GLY A 101 24.62 6.41 19.87
C GLY A 101 23.22 6.28 19.25
N LEU A 102 23.14 6.15 17.91
CA LEU A 102 21.88 5.92 17.22
C LEU A 102 21.23 4.62 17.72
N SER A 103 19.97 4.73 18.10
CA SER A 103 19.11 3.61 18.47
C SER A 103 17.65 4.06 18.42
N THR A 104 16.72 3.11 18.34
CA THR A 104 15.27 3.36 18.45
C THR A 104 14.94 4.22 19.67
N LYS A 105 15.52 3.90 20.83
CA LYS A 105 15.31 4.66 22.07
C LYS A 105 15.80 6.10 21.95
N TYR A 106 16.97 6.30 21.34
CA TYR A 106 17.55 7.62 21.13
C TYR A 106 16.69 8.48 20.19
N LEU A 107 16.24 7.90 19.06
CA LEU A 107 15.41 8.60 18.08
C LEU A 107 14.10 9.10 18.69
N ILE A 108 13.44 8.25 19.48
CA ILE A 108 12.20 8.58 20.18
C ILE A 108 12.45 9.66 21.25
N ALA A 109 13.47 9.48 22.09
CA ALA A 109 13.72 10.40 23.20
C ALA A 109 14.12 11.81 22.75
N ASN A 110 14.77 11.93 21.58
CA ASN A 110 15.25 13.21 21.06
C ASN A 110 14.38 13.77 19.93
N ASN A 111 13.23 13.16 19.63
CA ASN A 111 12.33 13.58 18.56
C ASN A 111 13.03 13.78 17.20
N VAL A 112 13.97 12.89 16.87
CA VAL A 112 14.74 12.96 15.62
C VAL A 112 13.84 12.68 14.42
N LEU A 113 12.88 11.77 14.61
CA LEU A 113 11.93 11.37 13.57
C LEU A 113 10.64 12.18 13.65
N SER A 114 9.93 12.25 12.52
CA SER A 114 8.56 12.74 12.45
C SER A 114 7.66 12.02 13.46
N GLN A 115 6.87 12.81 14.21
CA GLN A 115 6.00 12.30 15.28
C GLN A 115 4.92 11.35 14.76
N ARG A 116 4.62 11.36 13.45
CA ARG A 116 3.69 10.39 12.85
C ARG A 116 4.16 8.94 13.01
N TYR A 117 5.47 8.70 13.12
CA TYR A 117 6.03 7.37 13.25
C TYR A 117 6.17 6.92 14.71
N ILE A 118 6.06 7.84 15.67
CA ILE A 118 6.33 7.57 17.08
C ILE A 118 5.02 7.19 17.78
N HIS A 119 4.90 5.92 18.14
CA HIS A 119 3.75 5.38 18.86
C HIS A 119 4.22 4.77 20.19
N GLY A 120 4.25 5.61 21.22
CA GLY A 120 4.77 5.22 22.53
C GLY A 120 6.26 4.95 22.47
N ASN A 121 6.68 3.70 22.70
CA ASN A 121 8.08 3.27 22.63
C ASN A 121 8.45 2.56 21.32
N LYS A 122 7.61 2.68 20.29
CA LYS A 122 7.77 1.99 19.00
C LYS A 122 7.79 2.98 17.86
N ILE A 123 8.49 2.59 16.80
CA ILE A 123 8.43 3.24 15.49
C ILE A 123 7.49 2.41 14.62
N ILE A 124 6.33 2.96 14.28
CA ILE A 124 5.33 2.31 13.43
C ILE A 124 5.16 3.15 12.18
N LEU A 125 5.36 2.53 11.02
CA LEU A 125 5.20 3.15 9.70
C LEU A 125 3.71 3.28 9.34
N ASP A 126 3.36 4.10 8.35
CA ASP A 126 1.97 4.42 8.01
C ASP A 126 1.18 3.19 7.52
N GLY A 127 1.87 2.20 6.93
CA GLY A 127 1.30 0.90 6.56
C GLY A 127 1.19 -0.10 7.73
N GLY A 128 1.55 0.30 8.95
CA GLY A 128 1.40 -0.46 10.19
C GLY A 128 2.58 -1.39 10.54
N LEU A 129 3.70 -1.27 9.82
CA LEU A 129 4.91 -2.06 10.12
C LEU A 129 5.65 -1.45 11.31
N ASN A 130 5.94 -2.27 12.32
CA ASN A 130 6.83 -1.89 13.41
C ASN A 130 8.29 -2.10 12.98
N VAL A 131 9.10 -1.06 13.12
CA VAL A 131 10.54 -1.10 12.80
C VAL A 131 11.38 -0.71 14.00
N LEU A 132 12.62 -1.17 13.99
CA LEU A 132 13.66 -0.76 14.93
C LEU A 132 14.81 -0.13 14.14
N VAL A 133 15.54 0.77 14.79
CA VAL A 133 16.73 1.40 14.24
C VAL A 133 17.92 1.22 15.17
N GLY A 134 19.08 0.87 14.63
CA GLY A 134 20.30 0.65 15.39
C GLY A 134 21.37 -0.06 14.57
N SER A 135 22.00 -1.07 15.15
CA SER A 135 22.98 -1.95 14.49
C SER A 135 22.63 -3.42 14.72
N GLY A 136 22.75 -4.23 13.67
CA GLY A 136 22.47 -5.65 13.65
C GLY A 136 20.97 -5.99 13.72
N GLU A 137 20.68 -7.30 13.72
CA GLU A 137 19.32 -7.85 13.78
C GLU A 137 18.51 -7.35 14.99
N LYS A 138 19.17 -7.05 16.11
CA LYS A 138 18.52 -6.59 17.34
C LYS A 138 18.40 -5.08 17.44
N ALA A 139 18.88 -4.34 16.42
CA ALA A 139 18.91 -2.88 16.41
C ALA A 139 19.56 -2.30 17.67
N GLU A 140 20.73 -2.84 18.04
CA GLU A 140 21.51 -2.37 19.18
C GLU A 140 22.02 -0.94 18.93
N THR A 141 22.50 -0.27 19.98
CA THR A 141 23.05 1.08 19.82
C THR A 141 24.27 1.04 18.91
N VAL A 142 24.27 1.90 17.88
CA VAL A 142 25.38 1.99 16.94
C VAL A 142 26.66 2.42 17.67
N MET A 143 27.72 1.63 17.50
CA MET A 143 29.04 1.87 18.09
C MET A 143 29.79 3.02 17.38
N PRO A 144 30.79 3.63 18.04
CA PRO A 144 31.64 4.63 17.39
C PRO A 144 32.30 4.11 16.12
N ARG A 145 32.54 5.01 15.16
CA ARG A 145 33.19 4.76 13.86
C ARG A 145 32.40 3.88 12.88
N VAL A 146 31.13 3.60 13.18
CA VAL A 146 30.24 2.91 12.26
C VAL A 146 29.51 3.96 11.41
N SER A 147 29.81 3.97 10.11
CA SER A 147 29.26 4.93 9.14
C SER A 147 27.97 4.46 8.49
N THR A 148 27.34 3.41 9.03
CA THR A 148 26.07 2.87 8.57
C THR A 148 25.14 2.63 9.75
N PHE A 149 23.85 2.49 9.46
CA PHE A 149 22.87 2.07 10.45
C PHE A 149 21.85 1.14 9.83
N ASP A 150 21.21 0.36 10.68
CA ASP A 150 20.26 -0.65 10.29
C ASP A 150 18.84 -0.21 10.62
N ILE A 151 17.95 -0.35 9.64
CA ILE A 151 16.50 -0.36 9.86
C ILE A 151 16.07 -1.83 9.85
N VAL A 152 15.35 -2.26 10.87
CA VAL A 152 15.03 -3.67 11.14
C VAL A 152 13.52 -3.86 11.19
N ALA A 153 13.00 -4.78 10.40
CA ALA A 153 11.61 -5.23 10.42
C ALA A 153 11.53 -6.68 10.93
N PRO A 154 11.28 -6.90 12.24
CA PRO A 154 11.19 -8.24 12.82
C PRO A 154 9.79 -8.85 12.70
N GLY A 155 9.72 -10.17 12.87
CA GLY A 155 8.44 -10.90 13.05
C GLY A 155 7.61 -11.05 11.77
N LEU A 156 8.25 -10.99 10.61
CA LEU A 156 7.60 -11.09 9.31
C LEU A 156 7.24 -12.53 8.97
N ASN A 157 6.06 -12.72 8.37
CA ASN A 157 5.74 -13.97 7.69
C ASN A 157 6.49 -14.07 6.35
N LYS A 158 6.45 -15.25 5.72
CA LYS A 158 7.13 -15.49 4.44
C LYS A 158 6.80 -14.50 3.33
N ALA A 159 5.51 -14.22 3.14
CA ALA A 159 5.06 -13.33 2.07
C ALA A 159 5.53 -11.89 2.30
N GLN A 160 5.51 -11.43 3.55
CA GLN A 160 6.03 -10.11 3.92
C GLN A 160 7.55 -10.06 3.74
N CYS A 161 8.29 -11.05 4.22
CA CYS A 161 9.74 -11.16 4.04
C CYS A 161 10.13 -11.02 2.56
N ILE A 162 9.48 -11.79 1.69
CA ILE A 162 9.73 -11.74 0.24
C ILE A 162 9.42 -10.34 -0.31
N SER A 163 8.26 -9.79 0.03
CA SER A 163 7.82 -8.51 -0.53
C SER A 163 8.69 -7.33 -0.09
N TYR A 164 9.19 -7.35 1.15
CA TYR A 164 10.07 -6.32 1.70
C TYR A 164 11.51 -6.45 1.17
N ALA A 165 12.02 -7.67 1.03
CA ALA A 165 13.36 -7.91 0.49
C ALA A 165 13.46 -7.60 -1.01
N GLU A 166 12.42 -7.92 -1.79
CA GLU A 166 12.41 -7.81 -3.26
C GLU A 166 11.76 -6.53 -3.81
N ARG A 167 11.49 -5.54 -2.95
CA ARG A 167 10.97 -4.25 -3.43
C ARG A 167 11.98 -3.66 -4.42
N ILE A 168 11.52 -3.35 -5.63
CA ILE A 168 12.22 -2.54 -6.64
C ILE A 168 12.59 -1.15 -6.09
N LEU A 169 13.83 -0.97 -5.68
CA LEU A 169 14.36 0.32 -5.22
C LEU A 169 14.51 1.31 -6.38
N SER A 170 14.28 2.60 -6.11
CA SER A 170 14.60 3.70 -7.03
C SER A 170 16.12 3.90 -7.10
N GLU A 171 16.62 4.61 -8.12
CA GLU A 171 18.05 4.90 -8.25
C GLU A 171 18.64 5.60 -7.02
N GLU A 172 17.90 6.54 -6.42
CA GLU A 172 18.32 7.22 -5.19
C GLU A 172 18.38 6.26 -3.99
N GLU A 173 17.40 5.35 -3.88
CA GLU A 173 17.33 4.35 -2.83
C GLU A 173 18.43 3.29 -2.97
N LEU A 174 18.75 2.88 -4.20
CA LEU A 174 19.83 1.93 -4.50
C LEU A 174 21.18 2.46 -4.04
N VAL A 175 21.43 3.77 -4.18
CA VAL A 175 22.69 4.37 -3.74
C VAL A 175 22.83 4.24 -2.23
N VAL A 176 21.76 4.38 -1.45
CA VAL A 176 21.86 4.49 0.02
C VAL A 176 21.83 3.15 0.73
N VAL A 177 21.27 2.11 0.11
CA VAL A 177 21.29 0.75 0.65
C VAL A 177 22.64 0.10 0.36
N GLU A 178 23.36 -0.23 1.43
CA GLU A 178 24.62 -0.97 1.34
C GLU A 178 24.38 -2.47 1.23
N GLN A 179 23.48 -2.98 2.06
CA GLN A 179 23.15 -4.40 2.14
C GLN A 179 21.72 -4.62 2.65
N ILE A 180 21.16 -5.77 2.29
CA ILE A 180 19.91 -6.29 2.86
C ILE A 180 20.23 -7.64 3.48
N THR A 181 19.83 -7.86 4.73
CA THR A 181 20.02 -9.13 5.43
C THR A 181 18.67 -9.73 5.81
N ILE A 182 18.48 -11.02 5.53
CA ILE A 182 17.35 -11.81 6.01
C ILE A 182 17.85 -12.71 7.13
N VAL A 183 17.26 -12.61 8.31
CA VAL A 183 17.56 -13.47 9.46
C VAL A 183 16.32 -14.24 9.86
N ASN A 184 16.45 -15.55 10.08
CA ASN A 184 15.41 -16.41 10.62
C ASN A 184 16.02 -17.68 11.21
N SER A 185 15.18 -18.66 11.57
CA SER A 185 15.60 -19.94 12.14
C SER A 185 16.51 -20.77 11.22
N SER A 186 16.47 -20.54 9.90
CA SER A 186 17.30 -21.27 8.92
C SER A 186 18.69 -20.66 8.76
N GLY A 187 18.89 -19.41 9.17
CA GLY A 187 20.18 -18.75 9.17
C GLY A 187 20.10 -17.26 8.86
N THR A 188 21.27 -16.71 8.51
CA THR A 188 21.47 -15.32 8.13
C THR A 188 21.92 -15.27 6.66
N TYR A 189 21.19 -14.53 5.84
CA TYR A 189 21.42 -14.43 4.40
C TYR A 189 21.64 -12.99 4.01
N LEU A 190 22.84 -12.70 3.52
CA LEU A 190 23.28 -11.36 3.15
C LEU A 190 23.15 -11.13 1.64
N PHE A 191 22.57 -9.98 1.27
CA PHE A 191 22.52 -9.45 -0.09
C PHE A 191 23.33 -8.15 -0.15
N SER A 192 24.32 -8.09 -1.03
CA SER A 192 25.21 -6.93 -1.16
C SER A 192 25.65 -6.70 -2.59
N TRP A 193 26.19 -5.51 -2.87
CA TRP A 193 26.72 -5.17 -4.18
C TRP A 193 27.98 -5.99 -4.49
N GLY A 194 27.91 -6.82 -5.55
CA GLY A 194 29.01 -7.70 -5.95
C GLY A 194 29.22 -8.93 -5.04
N GLY A 195 28.32 -9.18 -4.09
CA GLY A 195 28.36 -10.35 -3.22
C GLY A 195 27.79 -11.62 -3.86
N GLU A 196 27.80 -12.72 -3.10
CA GLU A 196 27.23 -14.03 -3.51
C GLU A 196 25.74 -13.90 -3.88
N ASN A 197 24.97 -13.19 -3.04
CA ASN A 197 23.61 -12.78 -3.38
C ASN A 197 23.63 -11.28 -3.75
N PRO A 198 23.45 -10.94 -5.04
CA PRO A 198 23.60 -9.55 -5.48
C PRO A 198 22.39 -8.69 -5.14
N LEU A 199 22.64 -7.42 -4.82
CA LEU A 199 21.65 -6.34 -4.92
C LEU A 199 21.50 -5.83 -6.37
N PRO A 200 20.31 -5.34 -6.78
CA PRO A 200 19.04 -5.44 -6.06
C PRO A 200 18.54 -6.90 -6.00
N VAL A 201 17.82 -7.24 -4.93
CA VAL A 201 17.27 -8.59 -4.76
C VAL A 201 16.29 -8.88 -5.89
N LYS A 202 16.62 -9.86 -6.73
CA LYS A 202 15.79 -10.23 -7.88
C LYS A 202 14.47 -10.85 -7.42
N LYS A 203 13.43 -10.69 -8.24
CA LYS A 203 12.12 -11.31 -7.99
C LYS A 203 12.27 -12.82 -7.78
N TYR A 204 11.65 -13.32 -6.72
CA TYR A 204 11.71 -14.69 -6.21
C TYR A 204 13.06 -15.17 -5.67
N ALA A 205 14.12 -14.35 -5.69
CA ALA A 205 15.42 -14.74 -5.16
C ALA A 205 15.38 -14.89 -3.63
N SER A 206 14.55 -14.12 -2.93
CA SER A 206 14.41 -14.20 -1.47
C SER A 206 13.60 -15.42 -0.99
N LYS A 207 12.86 -16.07 -1.90
CA LYS A 207 11.88 -17.11 -1.54
C LYS A 207 12.52 -18.32 -0.86
N SER A 208 13.75 -18.69 -1.25
CA SER A 208 14.52 -19.77 -0.63
C SER A 208 15.11 -19.40 0.73
N PHE A 209 15.19 -18.11 1.03
CA PHE A 209 15.79 -17.58 2.25
C PHE A 209 14.75 -17.19 3.30
N CYS A 210 13.51 -16.88 2.90
CA CYS A 210 12.41 -16.58 3.82
C CYS A 210 11.76 -17.86 4.38
N ALA A 211 11.82 -18.02 5.70
CA ALA A 211 11.08 -19.04 6.46
C ALA A 211 9.58 -18.74 6.49
N ASP A 212 8.77 -19.71 6.94
CA ASP A 212 7.31 -19.53 6.99
C ASP A 212 6.88 -18.42 7.96
N THR A 213 7.56 -18.31 9.11
CA THR A 213 7.36 -17.27 10.13
C THR A 213 8.69 -16.88 10.80
N GLY A 214 8.68 -15.80 11.57
CA GLY A 214 9.85 -15.40 12.36
C GLY A 214 11.00 -14.83 11.54
N ASN A 215 10.70 -14.21 10.39
CA ASN A 215 11.71 -13.54 9.59
C ASN A 215 11.96 -12.13 10.08
N THR A 216 13.23 -11.72 10.02
CA THR A 216 13.68 -10.35 10.22
C THR A 216 14.37 -9.88 8.96
N VAL A 217 13.91 -8.76 8.40
CA VAL A 217 14.61 -8.09 7.28
C VAL A 217 15.33 -6.87 7.83
N VAL A 218 16.62 -6.76 7.50
CA VAL A 218 17.49 -5.67 7.91
C VAL A 218 17.97 -4.94 6.66
N TRP A 219 17.77 -3.63 6.62
CA TRP A 219 18.35 -2.76 5.59
C TRP A 219 19.46 -1.94 6.23
N SER A 220 20.70 -2.14 5.77
CA SER A 220 21.83 -1.30 6.19
C SER A 220 21.95 -0.11 5.26
N ILE A 221 21.90 1.08 5.85
CA ILE A 221 21.87 2.37 5.17
C ILE A 221 23.16 3.13 5.48
N LYS A 222 23.72 3.79 4.46
CA LYS A 222 24.89 4.65 4.57
C LYS A 222 24.54 6.14 4.72
#